data_AF-A0A6N6MMC5-F1
#
_entry.id   AF-A0A6N6MMC5-F1
#
_cell.length_a   1.000
_cell.length_b   1.000
_cell.length_c   1.000
_cell.angle_alpha   90.00
_cell.angle_beta   90.00
_cell.angle_gamma   90.00
#
_symmetry.space_group_name_H-M   'P 1'
#
loop_
_entity.id
_entity.type
_entity.pdbx_description
1 polymer ?
#
loop_
_entity_poly.entity_id
_entity_poly.type
_entity_poly.pdbx_seq_one_letter_code
_entity_poly.pdbx_strand_id
1 'polypeptide(L)'
;MPVLQAPPRIEPQGLAGRRAVAAANARWFRALAWRALRDGHPNGALRAANARAAAWIVIRQAQRDALVRHMARAALGTPLPPRQADACSPAA
;
A
#
# COMPACT_ATOMS: atom_id res chain seq x y z
N MET A 1 -21.26 -24.99 4.80
CA MET A 1 -19.90 -24.43 4.60
C MET A 1 -20.02 -22.94 4.30
N PRO A 2 -19.71 -22.01 5.22
CA PRO A 2 -19.82 -20.58 4.92
C PRO A 2 -18.63 -20.14 4.06
N VAL A 3 -18.93 -19.56 2.90
CA VAL A 3 -17.95 -18.97 1.99
C VAL A 3 -17.44 -17.68 2.62
N LEU A 4 -16.12 -17.60 2.86
CA LEU A 4 -15.48 -16.36 3.30
C LEU A 4 -15.39 -15.41 2.09
N GLN A 5 -16.47 -14.68 1.83
CA GLN A 5 -16.52 -13.64 0.82
C GLN A 5 -15.56 -12.51 1.19
N ALA A 6 -14.80 -12.03 0.21
CA ALA A 6 -13.97 -10.85 0.37
C ALA A 6 -14.87 -9.61 0.60
N PRO A 7 -14.44 -8.65 1.45
CA PRO A 7 -15.20 -7.43 1.68
C PRO A 7 -15.42 -6.64 0.36
N PRO A 8 -16.52 -5.88 0.25
CA PRO A 8 -16.83 -5.10 -0.94
C PRO A 8 -15.69 -4.11 -1.27
N ARG A 9 -15.52 -3.78 -2.56
CA ARG A 9 -14.58 -2.75 -3.00
C ARG A 9 -15.00 -1.39 -2.44
N ILE A 10 -14.41 -0.99 -1.33
CA ILE A 10 -14.50 0.39 -0.85
C ILE A 10 -13.61 1.21 -1.78
N GLU A 11 -14.20 2.05 -2.63
CA GLU A 11 -13.47 3.02 -3.45
C GLU A 11 -12.80 4.03 -2.50
N PRO A 12 -11.49 3.90 -2.27
CA PRO A 12 -10.82 4.67 -1.25
C PRO A 12 -10.53 6.07 -1.79
N GLN A 13 -11.20 7.08 -1.23
CA GLN A 13 -10.90 8.46 -1.55
C GLN A 13 -9.46 8.80 -1.10
N GLY A 14 -8.63 9.26 -2.05
CA GLY A 14 -7.26 9.71 -1.78
C GLY A 14 -6.24 8.64 -1.37
N LEU A 15 -5.10 9.09 -0.84
CA LEU A 15 -3.98 8.22 -0.40
C LEU A 15 -4.30 7.52 0.93
N ALA A 16 -4.93 8.24 1.86
CA ALA A 16 -5.28 7.74 3.19
C ALA A 16 -6.29 6.59 3.11
N GLY A 17 -7.31 6.70 2.24
CA GLY A 17 -8.25 5.61 1.99
C GLY A 17 -7.54 4.35 1.47
N ARG A 18 -6.59 4.49 0.54
CA ARG A 18 -5.88 3.32 -0.04
C ARG A 18 -5.03 2.60 0.99
N ARG A 19 -4.42 3.34 1.92
CA ARG A 19 -3.70 2.77 3.06
C ARG A 19 -4.65 2.05 4.03
N ALA A 20 -5.81 2.64 4.32
CA ALA A 20 -6.80 2.03 5.20
C ALA A 20 -7.34 0.70 4.65
N VAL A 21 -7.68 0.66 3.35
CA VAL A 21 -8.12 -0.57 2.67
C VAL A 21 -7.03 -1.63 2.67
N ALA A 22 -5.78 -1.26 2.36
CA ALA A 22 -4.66 -2.20 2.41
C ALA A 22 -4.44 -2.79 3.81
N ALA A 23 -4.56 -1.97 4.86
CA ALA A 23 -4.46 -2.42 6.24
C ALA A 23 -5.61 -3.36 6.63
N ALA A 24 -6.85 -3.06 6.21
CA ALA A 24 -8.01 -3.91 6.43
C ALA A 24 -7.84 -5.28 5.75
N ASN A 25 -7.44 -5.30 4.48
CA ASN A 25 -7.17 -6.53 3.74
C ASN A 25 -6.06 -7.36 4.40
N ALA A 26 -4.97 -6.73 4.82
CA ALA A 26 -3.89 -7.44 5.51
C ALA A 26 -4.35 -8.05 6.84
N ARG A 27 -5.21 -7.37 7.61
CA ARG A 27 -5.81 -7.93 8.84
C ARG A 27 -6.71 -9.13 8.53
N TRP A 28 -7.55 -9.02 7.50
CA TRP A 28 -8.40 -10.12 7.05
C TRP A 28 -7.59 -11.35 6.64
N PHE A 29 -6.55 -11.17 5.83
CA PHE A 29 -5.64 -12.26 5.44
C PHE A 29 -4.92 -12.90 6.64
N ARG A 30 -4.51 -12.11 7.63
CA ARG A 30 -3.93 -12.66 8.85
C ARG A 30 -4.94 -13.49 9.64
N ALA A 31 -6.18 -13.04 9.75
CA ALA A 31 -7.25 -13.81 10.39
C ALA A 31 -7.53 -15.13 9.63
N LEU A 32 -7.52 -15.10 8.29
CA LEU A 32 -7.60 -16.31 7.47
C LEU A 32 -6.45 -17.28 7.74
N ALA A 33 -5.23 -16.78 7.89
CA ALA A 33 -4.07 -17.62 8.19
C ALA A 33 -4.23 -18.31 9.56
N TRP A 34 -4.68 -17.58 10.59
CA TRP A 34 -4.97 -18.14 11.90
C TRP A 34 -6.05 -19.21 11.85
N ARG A 35 -7.12 -18.96 11.10
CA ARG A 35 -8.22 -19.91 10.93
C ARG A 35 -7.76 -21.18 10.20
N ALA A 36 -7.01 -21.03 9.10
CA ALA A 36 -6.49 -22.15 8.32
C ALA A 36 -5.60 -23.11 9.14
N LEU A 37 -4.91 -22.61 10.17
CA LEU A 37 -4.12 -23.43 11.09
C LEU A 37 -4.97 -24.19 12.12
N ARG A 38 -6.18 -23.72 12.42
CA ARG A 38 -7.08 -24.30 13.43
C ARG A 38 -8.11 -25.26 12.85
N ASP A 39 -8.42 -25.14 11.56
CA ASP A 39 -9.48 -25.91 10.91
C ASP A 39 -9.13 -27.40 10.71
N GLY A 40 -7.91 -27.85 11.04
CA GLY A 40 -7.49 -29.27 10.94
C GLY A 40 -7.35 -29.83 9.52
N HIS A 41 -7.54 -28.98 8.49
CA HIS A 41 -7.47 -29.38 7.09
C HIS A 41 -6.04 -29.82 6.70
N PRO A 42 -5.85 -30.87 5.88
CA PRO A 42 -4.50 -31.35 5.50
C PRO A 42 -3.62 -30.26 4.88
N ASN A 43 -4.23 -29.35 4.10
CA ASN A 43 -3.53 -28.21 3.50
C ASN A 43 -3.54 -26.92 4.35
N GLY A 44 -3.85 -27.00 5.66
CA GLY A 44 -3.99 -25.83 6.54
C GLY A 44 -2.73 -24.97 6.61
N ALA A 45 -1.56 -25.60 6.72
CA ALA A 45 -0.27 -24.90 6.74
C ALA A 45 0.01 -24.12 5.44
N LEU A 46 -0.21 -24.75 4.28
CA LEU A 46 -0.04 -24.10 2.97
C LEU A 46 -1.01 -22.93 2.79
N ARG A 47 -2.28 -23.11 3.17
CA ARG A 47 -3.29 -22.05 3.12
C ARG A 47 -2.91 -20.87 4.03
N ALA A 48 -2.39 -21.16 5.22
CA ALA A 48 -1.92 -20.12 6.13
C ALA A 48 -0.69 -19.38 5.59
N ALA A 49 0.27 -20.08 4.97
CA ALA A 49 1.41 -19.47 4.30
C ALA A 49 0.98 -18.55 3.15
N ASN A 50 0.08 -19.03 2.28
CA ASN A 50 -0.47 -18.23 1.19
C ASN A 50 -1.20 -16.99 1.68
N ALA A 51 -2.01 -17.11 2.74
CA ALA A 51 -2.70 -15.97 3.32
C ALA A 51 -1.72 -14.94 3.92
N ARG A 52 -0.64 -15.38 4.59
CA ARG A 52 0.43 -14.47 5.07
C ARG A 52 1.15 -13.78 3.91
N ALA A 53 1.46 -14.51 2.84
CA ALA A 53 2.07 -13.96 1.64
C ALA A 53 1.16 -12.89 0.98
N ALA A 54 -0.14 -13.18 0.86
CA ALA A 54 -1.12 -12.22 0.34
C ALA A 54 -1.18 -10.95 1.19
N ALA A 55 -1.19 -11.06 2.53
CA ALA A 55 -1.13 -9.91 3.43
C ALA A 55 0.11 -9.04 3.18
N TRP A 56 1.27 -9.68 2.99
CA TRP A 56 2.53 -8.98 2.71
C TRP A 56 2.51 -8.29 1.34
N ILE A 57 2.00 -8.95 0.29
CA ILE A 57 1.87 -8.39 -1.06
C ILE A 57 1.00 -7.13 -1.03
N VAL A 58 -0.15 -7.17 -0.35
CA VAL A 58 -1.06 -6.02 -0.24
C VAL A 58 -0.39 -4.82 0.42
N ILE A 59 0.34 -5.04 1.52
CA ILE A 59 1.07 -3.96 2.20
C ILE A 59 2.16 -3.39 1.29
N ARG A 60 2.94 -4.27 0.65
CA ARG A 60 4.04 -3.85 -0.24
C ARG A 60 3.52 -3.08 -1.45
N GLN A 61 2.38 -3.46 -2.01
CA GLN A 61 1.74 -2.74 -3.09
C GLN A 61 1.30 -1.34 -2.65
N ALA A 62 0.66 -1.21 -1.49
CA ALA A 62 0.23 0.08 -0.97
C ALA A 62 1.41 1.04 -0.70
N GLN A 63 2.56 0.51 -0.28
CA GLN A 63 3.79 1.29 -0.13
C GLN A 63 4.32 1.79 -1.47
N ARG A 64 4.37 0.91 -2.49
CA ARG A 64 4.78 1.29 -3.85
C ARG A 64 3.85 2.35 -4.44
N ASP A 65 2.55 2.17 -4.31
CA ASP A 65 1.56 3.16 -4.77
C ASP A 65 1.76 4.52 -4.09
N ALA A 66 2.09 4.53 -2.80
CA ALA A 66 2.37 5.77 -2.08
C ALA A 66 3.64 6.46 -2.58
N LEU A 67 4.69 5.68 -2.85
CA LEU A 67 5.95 6.19 -3.40
C LEU A 67 5.76 6.78 -4.80
N VAL A 68 5.09 6.04 -5.69
CA VAL A 68 4.81 6.49 -7.07
C VAL A 68 4.00 7.78 -7.05
N ARG A 69 3.00 7.90 -6.18
CA ARG A 69 2.23 9.16 -6.05
C ARG A 69 3.05 10.31 -5.50
N HIS A 70 3.98 10.03 -4.59
CA HIS A 70 4.89 11.07 -4.09
C HIS A 70 5.79 11.58 -5.21
N MET A 71 6.40 10.67 -5.99
CA MET A 71 7.21 11.01 -7.17
C MET A 71 6.40 11.78 -8.22
N ALA A 72 5.19 11.33 -8.54
CA ALA A 72 4.32 12.01 -9.49
C ALA A 72 3.96 13.43 -9.03
N ARG A 73 3.69 13.64 -7.74
CA ARG A 73 3.47 14.99 -7.18
C ARG A 73 4.71 15.88 -7.26
N ALA A 74 5.88 15.33 -6.97
CA ALA A 74 7.15 16.06 -7.08
C ALA A 74 7.42 16.48 -8.53
N ALA A 75 7.20 15.57 -9.49
CA ALA A 75 7.39 15.84 -10.92
C ALA A 75 6.40 16.90 -11.45
N LEU A 76 5.14 16.84 -11.04
CA LEU A 76 4.12 17.82 -11.43
C LEU A 76 4.27 19.18 -10.69
N GLY A 77 5.02 19.20 -9.59
CA GLY A 77 5.15 20.36 -8.70
C GLY A 77 6.37 21.25 -8.92
N THR A 78 7.14 21.08 -10.01
CA THR A 78 8.40 21.82 -10.19
C THR A 78 8.41 22.72 -11.43
N PRO A 79 8.16 24.03 -11.29
CA PRO A 79 9.02 25.05 -11.86
C PRO A 79 9.99 25.48 -10.77
N LEU A 80 11.24 25.01 -10.83
CA LEU A 80 12.33 25.64 -10.08
C LEU A 80 12.48 27.06 -10.66
N PRO A 81 12.29 28.15 -9.90
CA PRO A 81 12.73 29.45 -10.39
C PRO A 81 14.25 29.37 -10.59
N PRO A 82 14.81 29.99 -11.64
CA PRO A 82 16.25 30.09 -11.77
C PRO A 82 16.78 30.72 -10.48
N ARG A 83 17.80 30.08 -9.89
CA ARG A 83 18.59 30.71 -8.82
C ARG A 83 19.03 32.06 -9.35
N GLN A 84 18.50 33.15 -8.80
CA GLN A 84 19.11 34.47 -8.92
C GLN A 84 20.42 34.42 -8.13
N ALA A 85 21.44 33.80 -8.70
CA ALA A 85 22.78 33.74 -8.13
C ALA A 85 23.80 34.51 -8.97
N ASP A 86 23.39 35.14 -10.08
CA ASP A 86 24.31 35.78 -11.02
C ASP A 86 24.08 37.29 -11.24
N ALA A 87 23.32 37.98 -10.40
CA ALA A 87 23.10 39.43 -10.55
C ALA A 87 23.46 40.22 -9.28
N CYS A 88 24.71 40.08 -8.81
CA CYS A 88 25.43 41.19 -8.20
C CYS A 88 26.94 40.91 -8.25
N SER A 89 27.52 41.06 -9.44
CA SER A 89 28.96 41.30 -9.62
C SER A 89 29.19 42.83 -9.66
N PRO A 90 30.38 43.32 -9.26
CA PRO A 90 30.57 44.55 -8.51
C PRO A 90 30.67 45.79 -9.40
N ALA A 91 30.33 46.96 -8.85
CA ALA A 91 30.68 48.24 -9.46
C ALA A 91 30.91 49.33 -8.40
N ALA A 92 32.09 49.93 -8.52
CA ALA A 92 32.64 51.14 -7.88
C ALA A 92 33.20 50.98 -6.45
#